data_AF-A0A254NZB9-F1
#
_entry.id   AF-A0A254NZB9-F1
#
_cell.length_a   1.000
_cell.length_b   1.000
_cell.length_c   1.000
_cell.angle_alpha   90.00
_cell.angle_beta   90.00
_cell.angle_gamma   90.00
#
_symmetry.space_group_name_H-M   'P 1'
#
loop_
_entity.id
_entity.type
_entity.pdbx_description
1 polymer ?
#
loop_
_entity_poly.entity_id
_entity_poly.type
_entity_poly.pdbx_seq_one_letter_code
_entity_poly.pdbx_strand_id
1 'polypeptide(L)'
;MNLSKYPIERCYIAKRSNTRPGLRLTTGAPVFFVAHDTGNPGADAENHYRYFNTLTGRSASAHTFIDDRRILEIIPTGTGPDAAEKAWHVLYNVTTDNERFGYNANDAALGVELCYGGGIDFEAAYQKFVWYLAYCCAKWNKSPHLFIPSHKQLDPARKIDCDNALKAGGRTLKDLIADVSAELGRSSSSSPGQPSSPVKPPQAAPPGGSPVSPGTATGSASSATTPPSSSGQPSQPAQPDFVPLPADLALALVAEYVRPAWAAAKAAGQQPEADHFHRLAVNLRSAAGVDDAGRKLPAAIKLHKLNAQELIFRWLSPAWYRAKAVGDTKAADAAHERANRLRSASGLISASPPVSSESV
;
A
#
# COMPACT_ATOMS: atom_id res chain seq x y z
N MET A 1 18.43 -2.80 12.85
CA MET A 1 18.27 -1.39 12.48
C MET A 1 18.89 -0.49 13.56
N ASN A 2 19.44 0.69 13.24
CA ASN A 2 19.80 1.69 14.26
C ASN A 2 18.55 2.52 14.64
N LEU A 3 18.00 2.28 15.84
CA LEU A 3 16.77 2.93 16.33
C LEU A 3 16.95 4.38 16.79
N SER A 4 18.18 4.89 16.87
CA SER A 4 18.47 6.29 17.23
C SER A 4 19.06 7.10 16.08
N LYS A 5 19.00 6.58 14.83
CA LYS A 5 19.56 7.23 13.64
C LYS A 5 18.99 8.62 13.37
N TYR A 6 17.68 8.80 13.57
CA TYR A 6 17.01 10.09 13.46
C TYR A 6 16.20 10.38 14.73
N PRO A 7 16.28 11.61 15.28
CA PRO A 7 15.40 12.01 16.37
C PRO A 7 13.95 12.09 15.88
N ILE A 8 13.03 11.64 16.74
CA ILE A 8 11.59 11.80 16.54
C ILE A 8 11.13 12.96 17.42
N GLU A 9 10.79 14.09 16.79
CA GLU A 9 10.26 15.26 17.47
C GLU A 9 8.75 15.10 17.70
N ARG A 10 8.25 15.64 18.82
CA ARG A 10 6.85 15.56 19.21
C ARG A 10 6.33 16.95 19.52
N CYS A 11 5.39 17.41 18.70
CA CYS A 11 4.70 18.67 18.91
C CYS A 11 3.21 18.43 18.63
N TYR A 12 2.48 17.97 19.65
CA TYR A 12 1.11 17.56 19.41
C TYR A 12 0.19 18.76 19.21
N ILE A 13 -0.67 18.70 18.19
CA ILE A 13 -1.72 19.70 17.99
C ILE A 13 -2.77 19.64 19.11
N ALA A 14 -3.52 20.74 19.26
CA ALA A 14 -4.61 20.84 20.23
C ALA A 14 -5.68 19.76 19.98
N LYS A 15 -6.21 19.18 21.06
CA LYS A 15 -7.33 18.23 20.96
C LYS A 15 -8.58 18.95 20.46
N ARG A 16 -9.05 18.55 19.29
CA ARG A 16 -10.27 19.05 18.63
C ARG A 16 -10.89 17.92 17.83
N SER A 17 -12.22 17.82 17.86
CA SER A 17 -12.96 16.74 17.21
C SER A 17 -12.59 16.53 15.74
N ASN A 18 -12.32 17.61 15.00
CA ASN A 18 -12.04 17.58 13.58
C ASN A 18 -10.59 17.22 13.19
N THR A 19 -9.61 17.38 14.10
CA THR A 19 -8.17 17.22 13.77
C THR A 19 -7.46 16.25 14.70
N ARG A 20 -7.71 16.31 16.00
CA ARG A 20 -7.17 15.37 16.99
C ARG A 20 -8.25 15.07 18.03
N PRO A 21 -9.06 14.02 17.86
CA PRO A 21 -10.18 13.74 18.76
C PRO A 21 -9.73 13.30 20.16
N GLY A 22 -8.45 12.98 20.36
CA GLY A 22 -7.94 12.50 21.65
C GLY A 22 -8.36 11.07 21.98
N LEU A 23 -8.93 10.35 21.00
CA LEU A 23 -9.32 8.95 21.12
C LEU A 23 -8.13 8.06 20.80
N ARG A 24 -7.96 6.97 21.54
CA ARG A 24 -6.92 5.96 21.27
C ARG A 24 -7.28 5.13 20.04
N LEU A 25 -6.27 4.53 19.42
CA LEU A 25 -6.52 3.44 18.47
C LEU A 25 -7.28 2.30 19.19
N THR A 26 -8.31 1.78 18.53
CA THR A 26 -9.19 0.74 19.07
C THR A 26 -8.44 -0.56 19.37
N THR A 27 -7.32 -0.77 18.70
CA THR A 27 -6.44 -1.93 18.83
C THR A 27 -5.34 -1.74 19.87
N GLY A 28 -5.28 -0.59 20.56
CA GLY A 28 -4.26 -0.22 21.54
C GLY A 28 -2.88 0.13 20.94
N ALA A 29 -2.51 -0.50 19.83
CA ALA A 29 -1.32 -0.21 19.04
C ALA A 29 -1.63 -0.26 17.53
N PRO A 30 -0.82 0.38 16.67
CA PRO A 30 -1.05 0.38 15.23
C PRO A 30 -1.02 -1.03 14.61
N VAL A 31 -2.02 -1.33 13.79
CA VAL A 31 -2.09 -2.58 13.00
C VAL A 31 -1.30 -2.46 11.71
N PHE A 32 -1.32 -1.29 11.08
CA PHE A 32 -0.61 -0.98 9.82
C PHE A 32 -0.25 0.51 9.73
N PHE A 33 0.54 0.90 8.73
CA PHE A 33 1.07 2.25 8.53
C PHE A 33 0.76 2.72 7.11
N VAL A 34 -0.13 3.69 6.94
CA VAL A 34 -0.48 4.22 5.63
C VAL A 34 0.58 5.22 5.20
N ALA A 35 1.26 4.91 4.09
CA ALA A 35 2.23 5.80 3.45
C ALA A 35 1.49 6.84 2.59
N HIS A 36 1.57 8.10 3.02
CA HIS A 36 1.01 9.26 2.33
C HIS A 36 2.12 10.17 1.81
N ASP A 37 1.75 11.04 0.88
CA ASP A 37 2.48 12.26 0.58
C ASP A 37 1.57 13.46 0.83
N THR A 38 2.18 14.60 1.16
CA THR A 38 1.42 15.77 1.62
C THR A 38 0.51 16.38 0.54
N GLY A 39 0.69 16.01 -0.73
CA GLY A 39 0.04 16.68 -1.86
C GLY A 39 0.33 18.18 -1.94
N ASN A 40 1.35 18.68 -1.24
CA ASN A 40 1.64 20.10 -1.07
C ASN A 40 3.15 20.37 -1.25
N PRO A 41 3.63 20.42 -2.51
CA PRO A 41 5.05 20.61 -2.80
C PRO A 41 5.62 21.90 -2.17
N GLY A 42 6.74 21.78 -1.47
CA GLY A 42 7.44 22.89 -0.82
C GLY A 42 6.96 23.25 0.58
N ALA A 43 5.87 22.63 1.06
CA ALA A 43 5.43 22.78 2.44
C ALA A 43 6.11 21.73 3.35
N ASP A 44 6.83 22.22 4.34
CA ASP A 44 7.63 21.41 5.26
C ASP A 44 6.79 20.82 6.42
N ALA A 45 7.43 20.07 7.32
CA ALA A 45 6.72 19.43 8.44
C ALA A 45 6.08 20.47 9.40
N GLU A 46 6.74 21.61 9.61
CA GLU A 46 6.27 22.70 10.45
C GLU A 46 5.05 23.42 9.83
N ASN A 47 5.03 23.60 8.51
CA ASN A 47 3.88 24.15 7.79
C ASN A 47 2.64 23.29 8.01
N HIS A 48 2.78 21.96 7.93
CA HIS A 48 1.68 21.03 8.15
C HIS A 48 1.21 21.00 9.61
N TYR A 49 2.15 21.02 10.57
CA TYR A 49 1.81 21.20 11.98
C TYR A 49 0.94 22.45 12.18
N ARG A 50 1.38 23.62 11.70
CA ARG A 50 0.64 24.88 11.84
C ARG A 50 -0.74 24.79 11.20
N TYR A 51 -0.82 24.27 9.98
CA TYR A 51 -2.08 24.09 9.26
C TYR A 51 -3.07 23.24 10.07
N PHE A 52 -2.69 22.04 10.50
CA PHE A 52 -3.59 21.18 11.29
C PHE A 52 -3.85 21.73 12.69
N ASN A 53 -2.94 22.54 13.24
CA ASN A 53 -3.14 23.21 14.52
C ASN A 53 -4.09 24.42 14.44
N THR A 54 -4.43 24.92 13.26
CA THR A 54 -5.43 25.99 13.08
C THR A 54 -6.63 25.58 12.24
N LEU A 55 -6.64 24.37 11.68
CA LEU A 55 -7.66 23.92 10.75
C LEU A 55 -9.06 23.91 11.40
N THR A 56 -9.95 24.70 10.82
CA THR A 56 -11.39 24.74 11.10
C THR A 56 -12.14 24.41 9.80
N GLY A 57 -13.34 23.82 9.89
CA GLY A 57 -14.21 23.61 8.72
C GLY A 57 -14.06 22.30 7.95
N ARG A 58 -13.12 21.42 8.30
CA ARG A 58 -13.09 20.02 7.82
C ARG A 58 -12.46 19.07 8.84
N SER A 59 -12.79 17.78 8.71
CA SER A 59 -12.10 16.72 9.44
C SER A 59 -10.97 16.14 8.59
N ALA A 60 -9.74 16.33 9.04
CA ALA A 60 -8.54 15.80 8.41
C ALA A 60 -7.35 15.92 9.38
N SER A 61 -6.47 14.94 9.36
CA SER A 61 -5.17 14.98 10.05
C SER A 61 -4.34 13.77 9.68
N ALA A 62 -3.04 13.82 9.98
CA ALA A 62 -2.15 12.67 9.95
C ALA A 62 -1.28 12.69 11.22
N HIS A 63 -0.59 11.58 11.50
CA HIS A 63 0.17 11.48 12.73
C HIS A 63 1.55 12.12 12.62
N THR A 64 2.20 11.95 11.48
CA THR A 64 3.60 12.32 11.30
C THR A 64 3.81 13.03 9.97
N PHE A 65 4.61 14.09 9.97
CA PHE A 65 5.10 14.78 8.78
C PHE A 65 6.62 14.72 8.77
N ILE A 66 7.19 14.28 7.65
CA ILE A 66 8.62 14.00 7.54
C ILE A 66 9.21 14.79 6.37
N ASP A 67 10.17 15.66 6.68
CA ASP A 67 10.90 16.46 5.70
C ASP A 67 12.42 16.22 5.77
N ASP A 68 13.18 17.00 5.01
CA ASP A 68 14.63 16.95 4.93
C ASP A 68 15.35 17.34 6.23
N ARG A 69 14.64 17.95 7.20
CA ARG A 69 15.21 18.42 8.46
C ARG A 69 14.76 17.58 9.66
N ARG A 70 13.52 17.09 9.68
CA ARG A 70 12.94 16.44 10.87
C ARG A 70 11.90 15.36 10.58
N ILE A 71 11.66 14.54 11.60
CA ILE A 71 10.48 13.68 11.73
C ILE A 71 9.62 14.29 12.82
N LEU A 72 8.44 14.80 12.47
CA LEU A 72 7.55 15.51 13.39
C LEU A 72 6.25 14.73 13.62
N GLU A 73 6.06 14.21 14.83
CA GLU A 73 4.80 13.64 15.28
C GLU A 73 3.89 14.73 15.85
N ILE A 74 2.73 14.93 15.22
CA ILE A 74 1.76 15.95 15.62
C ILE A 74 0.51 15.36 16.29
N ILE A 75 0.34 14.04 16.25
CA ILE A 75 -0.63 13.26 17.02
C ILE A 75 0.12 12.06 17.62
N PRO A 76 -0.13 11.66 18.87
CA PRO A 76 0.54 10.52 19.48
C PRO A 76 0.46 9.25 18.62
N THR A 77 1.61 8.67 18.30
CA THR A 77 1.74 7.47 17.46
C THR A 77 1.92 6.19 18.27
N GLY A 78 2.17 6.31 19.58
CA GLY A 78 2.63 5.18 20.40
C GLY A 78 4.13 4.95 20.34
N THR A 79 4.90 5.72 19.54
CA THR A 79 6.37 5.54 19.46
C THR A 79 7.08 6.02 20.73
N GLY A 80 6.55 7.06 21.38
CA GLY A 80 7.03 7.65 22.63
C GLY A 80 6.27 7.15 23.87
N PRO A 81 6.15 7.97 24.93
CA PRO A 81 5.49 7.57 26.18
C PRO A 81 3.96 7.53 26.10
N ASP A 82 3.36 8.28 25.17
CA ASP A 82 1.91 8.36 25.01
C ASP A 82 1.38 7.21 24.15
N ALA A 83 0.21 6.69 24.49
CA ALA A 83 -0.49 5.70 23.67
C ALA A 83 -0.87 6.28 22.30
N ALA A 84 -0.94 5.42 21.27
CA ALA A 84 -1.36 5.82 19.94
C ALA A 84 -2.79 6.36 19.93
N GLU A 85 -2.96 7.55 19.36
CA GLU A 85 -4.24 8.20 19.14
C GLU A 85 -4.69 8.03 17.69
N LYS A 86 -5.97 8.28 17.45
CA LYS A 86 -6.62 8.29 16.14
C LYS A 86 -6.37 9.61 15.39
N ALA A 87 -6.23 9.51 14.08
CA ALA A 87 -6.23 10.64 13.14
C ALA A 87 -7.23 10.42 11.99
N TRP A 88 -7.57 11.50 11.27
CA TRP A 88 -8.53 11.48 10.16
C TRP A 88 -7.79 11.52 8.81
N HIS A 89 -7.17 10.40 8.42
CA HIS A 89 -6.26 10.35 7.25
C HIS A 89 -6.79 9.50 6.08
N VAL A 90 -7.84 8.70 6.27
CA VAL A 90 -8.57 7.99 5.19
C VAL A 90 -10.07 8.24 5.36
N LEU A 91 -10.85 8.28 4.28
CA LEU A 91 -12.30 8.45 4.42
C LEU A 91 -12.95 7.19 5.01
N TYR A 92 -13.90 7.38 5.94
CA TYR A 92 -14.57 6.28 6.64
C TYR A 92 -15.36 5.32 5.77
N ASN A 93 -15.90 5.81 4.65
CA ASN A 93 -16.71 5.03 3.72
C ASN A 93 -15.87 4.30 2.66
N VAL A 94 -14.54 4.43 2.70
CA VAL A 94 -13.62 3.61 1.91
C VAL A 94 -13.32 2.35 2.73
N THR A 95 -13.82 1.19 2.29
CA THR A 95 -13.77 -0.07 3.07
C THR A 95 -12.58 -0.97 2.72
N THR A 96 -11.73 -0.58 1.78
CA THR A 96 -10.59 -1.40 1.34
C THR A 96 -9.61 -1.71 2.47
N ASP A 97 -9.46 -0.82 3.45
CA ASP A 97 -8.69 -1.05 4.66
C ASP A 97 -9.36 -2.07 5.59
N ASN A 98 -10.67 -1.98 5.82
CA ASN A 98 -11.46 -2.96 6.55
C ASN A 98 -11.34 -4.36 5.91
N GLU A 99 -11.43 -4.44 4.59
CA GLU A 99 -11.32 -5.69 3.83
C GLU A 99 -9.90 -6.29 3.92
N ARG A 100 -8.86 -5.44 3.84
CA ARG A 100 -7.46 -5.86 3.85
C ARG A 100 -6.95 -6.18 5.27
N PHE A 101 -7.24 -5.31 6.22
CA PHE A 101 -6.65 -5.33 7.56
C PHE A 101 -7.64 -5.67 8.67
N GLY A 102 -8.93 -5.78 8.37
CA GLY A 102 -9.98 -6.03 9.38
C GLY A 102 -10.37 -4.78 10.18
N TYR A 103 -9.78 -3.62 9.88
CA TYR A 103 -9.97 -2.38 10.63
C TYR A 103 -10.00 -1.17 9.69
N ASN A 104 -10.76 -0.15 10.08
CA ASN A 104 -10.66 1.17 9.44
C ASN A 104 -9.33 1.82 9.79
N ALA A 105 -8.67 2.46 8.82
CA ALA A 105 -7.35 3.06 9.00
C ALA A 105 -7.32 4.13 10.08
N ASN A 106 -8.37 4.96 10.19
CA ASN A 106 -8.41 5.99 11.22
C ASN A 106 -8.42 5.40 12.65
N ASP A 107 -8.99 4.20 12.81
CA ASP A 107 -9.17 3.57 14.12
C ASP A 107 -8.03 2.62 14.53
N ALA A 108 -7.14 2.27 13.60
CA ALA A 108 -6.14 1.23 13.81
C ALA A 108 -4.78 1.46 13.12
N ALA A 109 -4.61 2.51 12.32
CA ALA A 109 -3.37 2.75 11.57
C ALA A 109 -2.74 4.11 11.87
N LEU A 110 -1.46 4.23 11.54
CA LEU A 110 -0.79 5.52 11.48
C LEU A 110 -0.75 6.04 10.05
N GLY A 111 -1.31 7.23 9.80
CA GLY A 111 -0.98 8.02 8.61
C GLY A 111 0.39 8.71 8.75
N VAL A 112 1.34 8.35 7.87
CA VAL A 112 2.70 8.88 7.81
C VAL A 112 2.89 9.63 6.51
N GLU A 113 3.22 10.92 6.58
CA GLU A 113 3.26 11.85 5.45
C GLU A 113 4.71 12.18 5.05
N LEU A 114 5.04 11.99 3.77
CA LEU A 114 6.29 12.47 3.17
C LEU A 114 6.10 13.90 2.63
N CYS A 115 6.81 14.86 3.19
CA CYS A 115 6.96 16.22 2.63
C CYS A 115 7.96 16.18 1.46
N TYR A 116 7.69 16.93 0.39
CA TYR A 116 8.51 16.91 -0.82
C TYR A 116 8.40 18.22 -1.61
N GLY A 117 9.27 18.40 -2.62
CA GLY A 117 9.20 19.50 -3.57
C GLY A 117 9.64 20.85 -3.00
N GLY A 118 9.60 21.89 -3.84
CA GLY A 118 10.11 23.22 -3.47
C GLY A 118 11.60 23.16 -3.10
N GLY A 119 11.95 23.68 -1.93
CA GLY A 119 13.31 23.67 -1.39
C GLY A 119 13.66 22.46 -0.51
N ILE A 120 12.77 21.48 -0.38
CA ILE A 120 13.00 20.29 0.47
C ILE A 120 13.96 19.33 -0.25
N ASP A 121 15.07 18.97 0.39
CA ASP A 121 15.94 17.89 -0.10
C ASP A 121 15.20 16.54 -0.05
N PHE A 122 14.79 16.07 -1.23
CA PHE A 122 14.01 14.85 -1.36
C PHE A 122 14.73 13.62 -0.79
N GLU A 123 16.02 13.44 -1.06
CA GLU A 123 16.73 12.23 -0.62
C GLU A 123 16.87 12.22 0.90
N ALA A 124 17.16 13.37 1.51
CA ALA A 124 17.19 13.51 2.96
C ALA A 124 15.82 13.26 3.61
N ALA A 125 14.73 13.73 3.01
CA ALA A 125 13.36 13.49 3.47
C ALA A 125 12.98 12.01 3.32
N TYR A 126 13.27 11.44 2.15
CA TYR A 126 12.97 10.05 1.82
C TYR A 126 13.69 9.06 2.74
N GLN A 127 14.98 9.29 3.04
CA GLN A 127 15.72 8.44 3.98
C GLN A 127 15.12 8.43 5.39
N LYS A 128 14.62 9.58 5.87
CA LYS A 128 13.90 9.66 7.16
C LYS A 128 12.54 8.96 7.09
N PHE A 129 11.83 9.10 5.97
CA PHE A 129 10.54 8.45 5.75
C PHE A 129 10.66 6.92 5.72
N VAL A 130 11.64 6.40 4.96
CA VAL A 130 12.02 4.98 4.94
C VAL A 130 12.39 4.51 6.35
N TRP A 131 13.27 5.23 7.04
CA TRP A 131 13.69 4.88 8.38
C TRP A 131 12.53 4.88 9.36
N TYR A 132 11.65 5.87 9.32
CA TYR A 132 10.52 5.95 10.25
C TYR A 132 9.51 4.82 10.05
N LEU A 133 9.21 4.47 8.80
CA LEU A 133 8.38 3.30 8.49
C LEU A 133 9.05 1.99 8.96
N ALA A 134 10.36 1.85 8.75
CA ALA A 134 11.13 0.70 9.26
C ALA A 134 11.13 0.67 10.80
N TYR A 135 11.21 1.82 11.46
CA TYR A 135 11.19 1.97 12.91
C TYR A 135 9.84 1.51 13.47
N CYS A 136 8.75 1.94 12.84
CA CYS A 136 7.39 1.49 13.16
C CYS A 136 7.25 -0.03 12.97
N CYS A 137 7.75 -0.56 11.85
CA CYS A 137 7.79 -2.00 11.61
C CYS A 137 8.59 -2.76 12.66
N ALA A 138 9.75 -2.27 13.08
CA ALA A 138 10.57 -2.89 14.12
C ALA A 138 9.83 -2.86 15.48
N LYS A 139 9.29 -1.71 15.86
CA LYS A 139 8.64 -1.50 17.17
C LYS A 139 7.41 -2.39 17.37
N TRP A 140 6.57 -2.51 16.35
CA TRP A 140 5.34 -3.31 16.42
C TRP A 140 5.43 -4.64 15.69
N ASN A 141 6.67 -5.05 15.35
CA ASN A 141 7.00 -6.30 14.70
C ASN A 141 6.08 -6.59 13.50
N LYS A 142 6.15 -5.71 12.50
CA LYS A 142 5.33 -5.76 11.28
C LYS A 142 6.21 -5.97 10.06
N SER A 143 5.79 -6.89 9.19
CA SER A 143 6.37 -7.01 7.85
C SER A 143 6.02 -5.80 6.97
N PRO A 144 7.01 -5.08 6.41
CA PRO A 144 6.77 -3.91 5.55
C PRO A 144 5.84 -4.22 4.37
N HIS A 145 6.03 -5.36 3.71
CA HIS A 145 5.26 -5.78 2.55
C HIS A 145 3.77 -5.98 2.82
N LEU A 146 3.42 -6.32 4.06
CA LEU A 146 2.03 -6.56 4.44
C LEU A 146 1.37 -5.31 4.99
N PHE A 147 2.09 -4.61 5.86
CA PHE A 147 1.51 -3.62 6.78
C PHE A 147 1.83 -2.16 6.41
N ILE A 148 2.38 -1.92 5.21
CA ILE A 148 2.53 -0.57 4.66
C ILE A 148 1.76 -0.46 3.34
N PRO A 149 0.46 -0.13 3.38
CA PRO A 149 -0.27 0.31 2.20
C PRO A 149 0.12 1.75 1.82
N SER A 150 0.01 2.12 0.54
CA SER A 150 -0.17 3.54 0.18
C SER A 150 -1.65 3.94 0.28
N HIS A 151 -1.95 5.23 0.42
CA HIS A 151 -3.33 5.70 0.40
C HIS A 151 -4.02 5.39 -0.94
N LYS A 152 -3.31 5.47 -2.07
CA LYS A 152 -3.78 5.03 -3.39
C LYS A 152 -4.21 3.56 -3.41
N GLN A 153 -3.53 2.68 -2.68
CA GLN A 153 -3.95 1.28 -2.58
C GLN A 153 -5.26 1.12 -1.79
N LEU A 154 -5.56 2.05 -0.87
CA LEU A 154 -6.79 2.03 -0.07
C LEU A 154 -7.94 2.76 -0.78
N ASP A 155 -7.67 3.86 -1.49
CA ASP A 155 -8.68 4.66 -2.20
C ASP A 155 -8.23 4.99 -3.64
N PRO A 156 -8.09 4.00 -4.52
CA PRO A 156 -7.54 4.20 -5.86
C PRO A 156 -8.41 5.07 -6.78
N ALA A 157 -9.70 5.24 -6.46
CA ALA A 157 -10.62 6.03 -7.26
C ALA A 157 -10.40 7.54 -7.08
N ARG A 158 -9.83 7.95 -5.95
CA ARG A 158 -9.76 9.35 -5.54
C ARG A 158 -8.36 9.80 -5.15
N LYS A 159 -7.49 8.86 -4.77
CA LYS A 159 -6.16 9.12 -4.21
C LYS A 159 -5.05 8.53 -5.07
N ILE A 160 -3.93 9.25 -5.09
CA ILE A 160 -2.72 8.86 -5.81
C ILE A 160 -1.50 8.80 -4.87
N ASP A 161 -1.62 9.31 -3.66
CA ASP A 161 -0.55 9.36 -2.66
C ASP A 161 -0.15 7.95 -2.17
N CYS A 162 1.14 7.68 -1.90
CA CYS A 162 2.29 8.59 -1.89
C CYS A 162 3.02 8.75 -3.24
N ASP A 163 2.42 8.36 -4.38
CA ASP A 163 3.13 8.30 -5.67
C ASP A 163 3.63 9.68 -6.15
N ASN A 164 3.02 10.80 -5.71
CA ASN A 164 3.47 12.12 -6.16
C ASN A 164 4.87 12.44 -5.64
N ALA A 165 5.08 12.25 -4.34
CA ALA A 165 6.39 12.46 -3.73
C ALA A 165 7.40 11.47 -4.27
N LEU A 166 7.05 10.17 -4.32
CA LEU A 166 7.96 9.14 -4.80
C LEU A 166 8.43 9.42 -6.24
N LYS A 167 7.53 9.88 -7.11
CA LYS A 167 7.87 10.28 -8.48
C LYS A 167 8.86 11.45 -8.52
N ALA A 168 8.81 12.38 -7.58
CA ALA A 168 9.76 13.50 -7.52
C ALA A 168 11.21 13.03 -7.33
N GLY A 169 11.42 11.88 -6.68
CA GLY A 169 12.73 11.22 -6.56
C GLY A 169 12.95 10.03 -7.47
N GLY A 170 12.09 9.81 -8.49
CA GLY A 170 12.21 8.67 -9.39
C GLY A 170 11.99 7.30 -8.72
N ARG A 171 11.21 7.25 -7.64
CA ARG A 171 10.88 6.03 -6.88
C ARG A 171 9.44 5.59 -7.14
N THR A 172 9.20 4.31 -6.88
CA THR A 172 7.86 3.72 -6.83
C THR A 172 7.55 3.23 -5.42
N LEU A 173 6.28 2.91 -5.14
CA LEU A 173 5.90 2.24 -3.89
C LEU A 173 6.69 0.93 -3.68
N LYS A 174 6.97 0.20 -4.76
CA LYS A 174 7.78 -1.03 -4.68
C LYS A 174 9.19 -0.73 -4.16
N ASP A 175 9.80 0.35 -4.63
CA ASP A 175 11.13 0.77 -4.18
C ASP A 175 11.08 1.20 -2.71
N LEU A 176 10.06 1.96 -2.29
CA LEU A 176 9.83 2.30 -0.89
C LEU A 176 9.77 1.06 0.01
N ILE A 177 8.96 0.07 -0.35
CA ILE A 177 8.85 -1.14 0.47
C ILE A 177 10.16 -1.93 0.49
N ALA A 178 10.90 -1.98 -0.61
CA ALA A 178 12.21 -2.63 -0.65
C ALA A 178 13.22 -1.90 0.26
N ASP A 179 13.25 -0.57 0.23
CA ASP A 179 14.15 0.25 1.03
C ASP A 179 13.81 0.18 2.53
N VAL A 180 12.51 0.14 2.88
CA VAL A 180 12.05 -0.09 4.26
C VAL A 180 12.48 -1.47 4.76
N SER A 181 12.29 -2.52 3.96
CA SER A 181 12.74 -3.87 4.29
C SER A 181 14.27 -3.94 4.47
N ALA A 182 15.03 -3.23 3.62
CA ALA A 182 16.48 -3.15 3.73
C ALA A 182 16.91 -2.40 5.01
N GLU A 183 16.30 -1.25 5.33
CA GLU A 183 16.62 -0.49 6.55
C GLU A 183 16.28 -1.27 7.83
N LEU A 184 15.16 -2.01 7.83
CA LEU A 184 14.77 -2.89 8.93
C LEU A 184 15.82 -3.99 9.18
N GLY A 185 16.33 -4.61 8.10
CA GLY A 185 17.31 -5.68 8.13
C GLY A 185 18.75 -5.27 8.46
N ARG A 186 19.09 -3.97 8.43
CA ARG A 186 20.45 -3.50 8.73
C ARG A 186 20.80 -3.70 10.21
N SER A 187 21.70 -4.63 10.55
CA SER A 187 22.22 -4.76 11.93
C SER A 187 22.89 -3.47 12.41
N SER A 188 22.76 -3.15 13.70
CA SER A 188 23.41 -2.00 14.34
C SER A 188 24.89 -2.28 14.56
N SER A 189 25.70 -2.24 13.50
CA SER A 189 27.14 -2.07 13.63
C SER A 189 27.45 -0.57 13.70
N SER A 190 27.79 -0.05 14.88
CA SER A 190 28.61 1.17 15.01
C SER A 190 30.01 0.86 14.43
N SER A 191 30.69 1.74 13.69
CA SER A 191 31.14 3.09 14.07
C SER A 191 31.63 3.90 12.84
N PRO A 192 32.05 5.17 13.00
CA PRO A 192 31.98 6.22 11.97
C PRO A 192 33.22 6.35 11.08
N GLY A 193 32.97 6.84 9.86
CA GLY A 193 33.93 7.57 9.04
C GLY A 193 34.77 6.71 8.09
N GLN A 194 34.54 6.87 6.79
CA GLN A 194 35.55 7.22 5.78
C GLN A 194 34.85 7.46 4.42
N PRO A 195 35.43 8.30 3.54
CA PRO A 195 34.71 9.06 2.52
C PRO A 195 34.27 8.22 1.32
N SER A 196 33.20 8.67 0.67
CA SER A 196 32.81 8.25 -0.67
C SER A 196 33.97 8.45 -1.66
N SER A 197 34.35 7.35 -2.32
CA SER A 197 35.19 7.41 -3.52
C SER A 197 34.39 7.99 -4.70
N PRO A 198 35.06 8.67 -5.65
CA PRO A 198 34.46 9.72 -6.45
C PRO A 198 33.50 9.20 -7.53
N VAL A 199 32.39 9.89 -7.67
CA VAL A 199 31.44 9.75 -8.78
C VAL A 199 32.12 10.13 -10.09
N LYS A 200 32.08 9.21 -11.05
CA LYS A 200 32.55 9.44 -12.43
C LYS A 200 31.65 10.50 -13.11
N PRO A 201 32.20 11.49 -13.83
CA PRO A 201 31.40 12.56 -14.44
C PRO A 201 30.46 12.01 -15.54
N PRO A 202 29.26 12.59 -15.73
CA PRO A 202 28.39 12.23 -16.84
C PRO A 202 28.99 12.71 -18.18
N GLN A 203 29.01 11.80 -19.16
CA GLN A 203 29.35 12.13 -20.55
C GLN A 203 28.18 12.87 -21.21
N ALA A 204 28.52 13.94 -21.92
CA ALA A 204 27.62 14.84 -22.60
C ALA A 204 26.87 14.19 -23.77
N ALA A 205 25.60 14.57 -23.95
CA ALA A 205 24.85 14.38 -25.18
C ALA A 205 25.14 15.54 -26.17
N PRO A 206 25.10 15.29 -27.50
CA PRO A 206 25.27 16.34 -28.50
C PRO A 206 23.96 17.12 -28.77
N PRO A 207 24.03 18.34 -29.36
CA PRO A 207 22.92 19.30 -29.40
C PRO A 207 22.16 19.33 -30.73
N GLY A 208 20.94 19.88 -30.70
CA GLY A 208 20.16 20.34 -31.87
C GLY A 208 18.70 19.86 -31.83
N GLY A 209 17.66 20.69 -31.93
CA GLY A 209 17.55 22.11 -32.19
C GLY A 209 16.22 22.70 -31.67
N SER A 210 16.14 24.03 -31.71
CA SER A 210 14.99 24.85 -31.29
C SER A 210 13.98 25.05 -32.45
N PRO A 211 12.97 25.95 -32.32
CA PRO A 211 11.65 25.67 -31.77
C PRO A 211 10.52 25.93 -32.79
N VAL A 212 9.30 25.46 -32.53
CA VAL A 212 8.10 25.95 -33.24
C VAL A 212 7.08 26.42 -32.22
N SER A 213 6.69 27.69 -32.38
CA SER A 213 5.72 28.46 -31.60
C SER A 213 4.37 28.55 -32.33
N PRO A 214 3.31 29.09 -31.70
CA PRO A 214 1.99 28.47 -31.67
C PRO A 214 0.99 29.02 -32.70
N GLY A 215 0.01 28.19 -33.07
CA GLY A 215 -1.18 28.59 -33.80
C GLY A 215 -2.41 28.65 -32.88
N THR A 216 -2.88 29.86 -32.61
CA THR A 216 -4.22 30.19 -32.10
C THR A 216 -5.29 30.08 -33.19
N ALA A 217 -6.45 29.51 -32.85
CA ALA A 217 -7.77 29.84 -33.44
C ALA A 217 -8.85 29.16 -32.57
N THR A 218 -9.51 29.92 -31.69
CA THR A 218 -10.87 30.46 -31.83
C THR A 218 -11.98 29.40 -31.83
N GLY A 219 -12.90 29.55 -30.87
CA GLY A 219 -13.93 28.59 -30.55
C GLY A 219 -15.14 28.56 -31.47
N SER A 220 -16.07 27.69 -31.14
CA SER A 220 -17.50 27.97 -31.28
C SER A 220 -18.30 27.02 -30.40
N ALA A 221 -19.26 27.60 -29.68
CA ALA A 221 -20.30 26.89 -28.95
C ALA A 221 -21.33 26.33 -29.93
N SER A 222 -21.86 25.13 -29.65
CA SER A 222 -23.13 24.60 -30.18
C SER A 222 -23.46 23.36 -29.33
N SER A 223 -24.39 23.50 -28.38
CA SER A 223 -25.84 23.34 -28.53
C SER A 223 -26.27 21.92 -28.19
N ALA A 224 -27.06 21.84 -27.12
CA ALA A 224 -27.70 20.64 -26.62
C ALA A 224 -28.48 19.91 -27.72
N THR A 225 -28.34 18.59 -27.76
CA THR A 225 -29.27 17.71 -28.46
C THR A 225 -29.59 16.54 -27.55
N THR A 226 -30.84 16.48 -27.16
CA THR A 226 -31.50 15.41 -26.41
C THR A 226 -31.35 14.07 -27.14
N PRO A 227 -30.99 12.96 -26.49
CA PRO A 227 -31.07 11.65 -27.12
C PRO A 227 -32.54 11.19 -27.14
N PRO A 228 -32.98 10.47 -28.19
CA PRO A 228 -34.32 9.91 -28.23
C PRO A 228 -34.42 8.68 -27.31
N SER A 229 -35.56 8.59 -26.66
CA SER A 229 -36.02 7.49 -25.82
C SER A 229 -36.03 6.17 -26.62
N SER A 230 -35.11 5.26 -26.32
CA SER A 230 -35.17 3.86 -26.79
C SER A 230 -35.77 2.99 -25.70
N SER A 231 -36.90 2.36 -26.03
CA SER A 231 -37.62 1.34 -25.28
C SER A 231 -36.70 0.28 -24.67
N GLY A 232 -36.80 0.09 -23.36
CA GLY A 232 -36.03 -0.87 -22.60
C GLY A 232 -36.32 -2.33 -22.99
N GLN A 233 -35.30 -3.01 -23.48
CA GLN A 233 -35.17 -4.45 -23.29
C GLN A 233 -34.50 -4.70 -21.93
N PRO A 234 -34.85 -5.78 -21.21
CA PRO A 234 -34.18 -6.12 -19.96
C PRO A 234 -32.70 -6.40 -20.24
N SER A 235 -31.83 -5.52 -19.76
CA SER A 235 -30.38 -5.70 -19.80
C SER A 235 -30.03 -7.01 -19.11
N GLN A 236 -29.35 -7.92 -19.82
CA GLN A 236 -28.72 -9.09 -19.21
C GLN A 236 -27.86 -8.65 -18.02
N PRO A 237 -27.82 -9.41 -16.92
CA PRO A 237 -26.94 -9.09 -15.80
C PRO A 237 -25.51 -9.02 -16.33
N ALA A 238 -24.83 -7.89 -16.05
CA ALA A 238 -23.45 -7.69 -16.43
C ALA A 238 -22.63 -8.89 -15.91
N GLN A 239 -21.88 -9.52 -16.81
CA GLN A 239 -20.99 -10.63 -16.44
C GLN A 239 -20.03 -10.17 -15.34
N PRO A 240 -19.77 -11.00 -14.32
CA PRO A 240 -18.85 -10.62 -13.25
C PRO A 240 -17.50 -10.23 -13.83
N ASP A 241 -16.91 -9.14 -13.33
CA ASP A 241 -15.60 -8.65 -13.78
C ASP A 241 -14.41 -9.44 -13.18
N PHE A 242 -14.68 -10.68 -12.75
CA PHE A 242 -13.74 -11.62 -12.15
C PHE A 242 -14.18 -13.06 -12.40
N VAL A 243 -13.25 -14.01 -12.28
CA VAL A 243 -13.52 -15.45 -12.37
C VAL A 243 -13.37 -16.09 -10.99
N PRO A 244 -14.39 -16.78 -10.45
CA PRO A 244 -14.25 -17.48 -9.17
C PRO A 244 -13.03 -18.41 -9.13
N LEU A 245 -12.38 -18.50 -7.98
CA LEU A 245 -11.29 -19.46 -7.80
C LEU A 245 -11.85 -20.90 -7.82
N PRO A 246 -11.14 -21.86 -8.43
CA PRO A 246 -11.39 -23.26 -8.17
C PRO A 246 -11.27 -23.56 -6.66
N ALA A 247 -12.22 -24.30 -6.09
CA ALA A 247 -12.27 -24.56 -4.65
C ALA A 247 -11.07 -25.38 -4.17
N ASP A 248 -10.65 -26.36 -4.95
CA ASP A 248 -9.43 -27.14 -4.74
C ASP A 248 -8.19 -26.25 -4.69
N LEU A 249 -8.07 -25.28 -5.61
CA LEU A 249 -6.98 -24.31 -5.62
C LEU A 249 -7.01 -23.41 -4.38
N ALA A 250 -8.17 -22.88 -3.99
CA ALA A 250 -8.28 -22.05 -2.80
C ALA A 250 -7.87 -22.82 -1.53
N LEU A 251 -8.33 -24.07 -1.39
CA LEU A 251 -7.96 -24.94 -0.27
C LEU A 251 -6.46 -25.29 -0.28
N ALA A 252 -5.88 -25.54 -1.45
CA ALA A 252 -4.45 -25.80 -1.61
C ALA A 252 -3.62 -24.57 -1.20
N LEU A 253 -3.96 -23.37 -1.67
CA LEU A 253 -3.27 -22.12 -1.28
C LEU A 253 -3.35 -21.88 0.24
N VAL A 254 -4.50 -22.16 0.85
CA VAL A 254 -4.66 -22.06 2.31
C VAL A 254 -3.77 -23.09 3.02
N ALA A 255 -3.77 -24.34 2.59
CA ALA A 255 -3.03 -25.42 3.24
C ALA A 255 -1.50 -25.26 3.09
N GLU A 256 -1.04 -24.92 1.88
CA GLU A 256 0.39 -24.84 1.54
C GLU A 256 1.05 -23.56 2.06
N TYR A 257 0.34 -22.43 2.10
CA TYR A 257 0.95 -21.13 2.37
C TYR A 257 0.35 -20.41 3.57
N VAL A 258 -0.97 -20.19 3.56
CA VAL A 258 -1.61 -19.29 4.53
C VAL A 258 -1.65 -19.92 5.92
N ARG A 259 -1.98 -21.20 6.04
CA ARG A 259 -2.07 -21.92 7.31
C ARG A 259 -0.71 -22.06 8.00
N PRO A 260 0.40 -22.44 7.33
CA PRO A 260 1.72 -22.40 7.94
C PRO A 260 2.13 -21.00 8.39
N ALA A 261 1.85 -19.96 7.60
CA ALA A 261 2.16 -18.58 7.96
C ALA A 261 1.35 -18.10 9.18
N TRP A 262 0.06 -18.45 9.23
CA TRP A 262 -0.80 -18.24 10.39
C TRP A 262 -0.25 -18.93 11.65
N ALA A 263 0.13 -20.21 11.54
CA ALA A 263 0.66 -20.98 12.65
C ALA A 263 1.98 -20.38 13.17
N ALA A 264 2.87 -19.96 12.27
CA ALA A 264 4.12 -19.27 12.62
C ALA A 264 3.85 -17.94 13.34
N ALA A 265 2.90 -17.14 12.86
CA ALA A 265 2.51 -15.89 13.51
C ALA A 265 1.92 -16.15 14.91
N LYS A 266 1.05 -17.16 15.08
CA LYS A 266 0.52 -17.55 16.38
C LYS A 266 1.62 -18.01 17.34
N ALA A 267 2.54 -18.85 16.87
CA ALA A 267 3.67 -19.34 17.68
C ALA A 267 4.59 -18.20 18.13
N ALA A 268 4.74 -17.16 17.30
CA ALA A 268 5.52 -15.96 17.62
C ALA A 268 4.75 -14.91 18.46
N GLY A 269 3.51 -15.18 18.89
CA GLY A 269 2.68 -14.22 19.62
C GLY A 269 2.21 -13.02 18.79
N GLN A 270 2.29 -13.10 17.46
CA GLN A 270 2.00 -12.01 16.52
C GLN A 270 0.51 -11.98 16.17
N GLN A 271 -0.34 -11.67 17.15
CA GLN A 271 -1.80 -11.75 16.98
C GLN A 271 -2.33 -10.97 15.76
N PRO A 272 -1.90 -9.72 15.49
CA PRO A 272 -2.38 -9.01 14.30
C PRO A 272 -2.01 -9.66 12.96
N GLU A 273 -0.85 -10.32 12.89
CA GLU A 273 -0.41 -11.04 11.69
C GLU A 273 -1.13 -12.39 11.55
N ALA A 274 -1.42 -13.07 12.66
CA ALA A 274 -2.30 -14.22 12.65
C ALA A 274 -3.72 -13.85 12.19
N ASP A 275 -4.29 -12.75 12.67
CA ASP A 275 -5.63 -12.30 12.25
C ASP A 275 -5.65 -11.95 10.75
N HIS A 276 -4.56 -11.39 10.24
CA HIS A 276 -4.37 -11.14 8.81
C HIS A 276 -4.42 -12.44 8.00
N PHE A 277 -3.61 -13.44 8.35
CA PHE A 277 -3.64 -14.72 7.63
C PHE A 277 -4.97 -15.47 7.77
N HIS A 278 -5.64 -15.34 8.92
CA HIS A 278 -6.98 -15.87 9.07
C HIS A 278 -7.96 -15.25 8.07
N ARG A 279 -7.98 -13.90 7.96
CA ARG A 279 -8.80 -13.20 6.96
C ARG A 279 -8.41 -13.56 5.52
N LEU A 280 -7.12 -13.68 5.23
CA LEU A 280 -6.66 -14.08 3.91
C LEU A 280 -7.19 -15.48 3.53
N ALA A 281 -7.23 -16.42 4.48
CA ALA A 281 -7.80 -17.74 4.26
C ALA A 281 -9.31 -17.68 4.01
N VAL A 282 -10.05 -16.89 4.79
CA VAL A 282 -11.49 -16.66 4.58
C VAL A 282 -11.74 -16.05 3.19
N ASN A 283 -10.96 -15.04 2.80
CA ASN A 283 -11.10 -14.38 1.50
C ASN A 283 -10.83 -15.32 0.33
N LEU A 284 -9.88 -16.24 0.46
CA LEU A 284 -9.61 -17.28 -0.55
C LEU A 284 -10.79 -18.24 -0.72
N ARG A 285 -11.38 -18.71 0.40
CA ARG A 285 -12.55 -19.59 0.38
C ARG A 285 -13.77 -18.88 -0.22
N SER A 286 -14.02 -17.65 0.21
CA SER A 286 -15.10 -16.82 -0.33
C SER A 286 -14.95 -16.57 -1.83
N ALA A 287 -13.73 -16.37 -2.31
CA ALA A 287 -13.44 -16.24 -3.74
C ALA A 287 -13.65 -17.52 -4.54
N ALA A 288 -13.64 -18.68 -3.89
CA ALA A 288 -14.08 -19.95 -4.46
C ALA A 288 -15.57 -20.25 -4.26
N GLY A 289 -16.33 -19.34 -3.64
CA GLY A 289 -17.74 -19.54 -3.35
C GLY A 289 -18.00 -20.63 -2.31
N VAL A 290 -17.08 -20.80 -1.36
CA VAL A 290 -17.22 -21.73 -0.23
C VAL A 290 -16.92 -21.05 1.11
N ASP A 291 -17.52 -21.55 2.19
CA ASP A 291 -17.23 -21.12 3.56
C ASP A 291 -16.12 -21.96 4.23
N ASP A 292 -15.84 -21.68 5.50
CA ASP A 292 -14.81 -22.37 6.27
C ASP A 292 -15.07 -23.88 6.46
N ALA A 293 -16.32 -24.31 6.38
CA ALA A 293 -16.73 -25.71 6.43
C ALA A 293 -16.78 -26.37 5.04
N GLY A 294 -16.41 -25.64 3.97
CA GLY A 294 -16.48 -26.11 2.59
C GLY A 294 -17.89 -26.10 2.00
N ARG A 295 -18.86 -25.47 2.68
CA ARG A 295 -20.24 -25.33 2.19
C ARG A 295 -20.31 -24.23 1.15
N LYS A 296 -21.15 -24.42 0.14
CA LYS A 296 -21.30 -23.46 -0.97
C LYS A 296 -21.95 -22.16 -0.47
N LEU A 297 -21.35 -21.02 -0.84
CA LEU A 297 -21.90 -19.69 -0.64
C LEU A 297 -22.96 -19.37 -1.73
N PRO A 298 -23.88 -18.41 -1.48
CA PRO A 298 -24.84 -17.97 -2.48
C PRO A 298 -24.19 -17.49 -3.78
N ALA A 299 -23.03 -16.84 -3.67
CA ALA A 299 -22.18 -16.44 -4.77
C ALA A 299 -20.71 -16.40 -4.32
N ALA A 300 -19.78 -16.58 -5.26
CA ALA A 300 -18.38 -16.29 -5.01
C ALA A 300 -18.16 -14.79 -4.83
N ILE A 301 -17.24 -14.43 -3.95
CA ILE A 301 -16.90 -13.04 -3.64
C ILE A 301 -15.60 -12.68 -4.38
N LYS A 302 -15.58 -11.58 -5.12
CA LYS A 302 -14.37 -11.13 -5.82
C LYS A 302 -13.19 -11.03 -4.86
N LEU A 303 -12.05 -11.62 -5.22
CA LEU A 303 -10.85 -11.56 -4.41
C LEU A 303 -10.27 -10.13 -4.47
N HIS A 304 -9.95 -9.56 -3.31
CA HIS A 304 -9.31 -8.25 -3.31
C HIS A 304 -7.94 -8.30 -4.03
N LYS A 305 -7.63 -7.29 -4.86
CA LYS A 305 -6.40 -7.22 -5.68
C LYS A 305 -5.13 -7.37 -4.83
N LEU A 306 -5.13 -6.77 -3.65
CA LEU A 306 -4.00 -6.82 -2.72
C LEU A 306 -3.80 -8.22 -2.11
N ASN A 307 -4.88 -8.97 -1.86
CA ASN A 307 -4.79 -10.36 -1.39
C ASN A 307 -4.15 -11.24 -2.48
N ALA A 308 -4.58 -11.08 -3.74
CA ALA A 308 -3.99 -11.77 -4.87
C ALA A 308 -2.50 -11.42 -5.01
N GLN A 309 -2.15 -10.14 -4.94
CA GLN A 309 -0.77 -9.67 -5.03
C GLN A 309 0.10 -10.20 -3.87
N GLU A 310 -0.41 -10.25 -2.64
CA GLU A 310 0.30 -10.84 -1.51
C GLU A 310 0.67 -12.29 -1.77
N LEU A 311 -0.32 -13.13 -2.16
CA LEU A 311 -0.07 -14.55 -2.45
C LEU A 311 0.95 -14.73 -3.58
N ILE A 312 0.81 -13.91 -4.63
CA ILE A 312 1.69 -13.96 -5.80
C ILE A 312 3.12 -13.56 -5.43
N PHE A 313 3.32 -12.44 -4.73
CA PHE A 313 4.66 -11.94 -4.45
C PHE A 313 5.33 -12.66 -3.28
N ARG A 314 4.57 -13.03 -2.25
CA ARG A 314 5.12 -13.68 -1.05
C ARG A 314 5.49 -15.13 -1.29
N TRP A 315 4.72 -15.87 -2.09
CA TRP A 315 4.88 -17.31 -2.20
C TRP A 315 5.04 -17.82 -3.62
N LEU A 316 4.16 -17.45 -4.56
CA LEU A 316 4.17 -18.04 -5.90
C LEU A 316 5.32 -17.56 -6.77
N SER A 317 5.70 -16.28 -6.68
CA SER A 317 6.84 -15.74 -7.45
C SER A 317 8.16 -16.33 -6.95
N PRO A 318 8.47 -16.39 -5.64
CA PRO A 318 9.64 -17.12 -5.16
C PRO A 318 9.64 -18.59 -5.53
N ALA A 319 8.50 -19.28 -5.49
CA ALA A 319 8.38 -20.67 -5.93
C ALA A 319 8.71 -20.82 -7.43
N TRP A 320 8.19 -19.91 -8.27
CA TRP A 320 8.48 -19.86 -9.70
C TRP A 320 9.98 -19.65 -9.97
N TYR A 321 10.61 -18.67 -9.32
CA TYR A 321 12.05 -18.41 -9.50
C TYR A 321 12.91 -19.60 -9.06
N ARG A 322 12.57 -20.25 -7.93
CA ARG A 322 13.29 -21.46 -7.48
C ARG A 322 13.15 -22.60 -8.49
N ALA A 323 11.95 -22.84 -9.01
CA ALA A 323 11.70 -23.87 -10.01
C ALA A 323 12.50 -23.60 -11.30
N LYS A 324 12.48 -22.36 -11.80
CA LYS A 324 13.27 -21.95 -12.97
C LYS A 324 14.77 -22.12 -12.76
N ALA A 325 15.28 -21.83 -11.56
CA ALA A 325 16.71 -21.95 -11.25
C ALA A 325 17.23 -23.40 -11.33
N VAL A 326 16.36 -24.39 -11.07
CA VAL A 326 16.71 -25.82 -11.14
C VAL A 326 16.22 -26.50 -12.42
N GLY A 327 15.69 -25.73 -13.38
CA GLY A 327 15.17 -26.26 -14.65
C GLY A 327 13.84 -27.02 -14.54
N ASP A 328 13.13 -26.93 -13.41
CA ASP A 328 11.81 -27.56 -13.22
C ASP A 328 10.72 -26.71 -13.89
N THR A 329 10.50 -26.96 -15.18
CA THR A 329 9.50 -26.25 -15.98
C THR A 329 8.08 -26.51 -15.49
N LYS A 330 7.77 -27.73 -15.06
CA LYS A 330 6.44 -28.10 -14.58
C LYS A 330 6.06 -27.34 -13.30
N ALA A 331 6.97 -27.25 -12.33
CA ALA A 331 6.72 -26.49 -11.11
C ALA A 331 6.64 -24.98 -11.37
N ALA A 332 7.45 -24.46 -12.30
CA ALA A 332 7.35 -23.07 -12.73
C ALA A 332 5.98 -22.78 -13.37
N ASP A 333 5.53 -23.60 -14.30
CA ASP A 333 4.24 -23.42 -14.97
C ASP A 333 3.07 -23.53 -14.00
N ALA A 334 3.12 -24.47 -13.05
CA ALA A 334 2.12 -24.60 -11.99
C ALA A 334 2.05 -23.34 -11.11
N ALA A 335 3.19 -22.79 -10.68
CA ALA A 335 3.23 -21.55 -9.90
C ALA A 335 2.68 -20.35 -10.71
N HIS A 336 2.99 -20.29 -12.01
CA HIS A 336 2.51 -19.27 -12.91
C HIS A 336 0.98 -19.35 -13.13
N GLU A 337 0.45 -20.55 -13.37
CA GLU A 337 -1.00 -20.75 -13.55
C GLU A 337 -1.77 -20.37 -12.28
N ARG A 338 -1.32 -20.84 -11.11
CA ARG A 338 -1.92 -20.47 -9.82
C ARG A 338 -1.93 -18.95 -9.63
N ALA A 339 -0.87 -18.25 -10.02
CA ALA A 339 -0.81 -16.79 -9.99
C ALA A 339 -1.82 -16.14 -10.95
N ASN A 340 -2.00 -16.68 -12.16
CA ASN A 340 -3.00 -16.18 -13.11
C ASN A 340 -4.43 -16.39 -12.61
N ARG A 341 -4.75 -17.53 -11.98
CA ARG A 341 -6.05 -17.77 -11.34
C ARG A 341 -6.36 -16.72 -10.27
N LEU A 342 -5.37 -16.36 -9.44
CA LEU A 342 -5.51 -15.27 -8.46
C LEU A 342 -5.71 -13.90 -9.11
N ARG A 343 -5.04 -13.62 -10.23
CA ARG A 343 -5.26 -12.37 -11.00
C ARG A 343 -6.66 -12.33 -11.60
N SER A 344 -7.16 -13.43 -12.16
CA SER A 344 -8.53 -13.51 -12.71
C SER A 344 -9.59 -13.39 -11.61
N ALA A 345 -9.38 -14.03 -10.46
CA ALA A 345 -10.29 -13.93 -9.31
C ALA A 345 -10.35 -12.54 -8.67
N SER A 346 -9.33 -11.71 -8.93
CA SER A 346 -9.30 -10.31 -8.50
C SER A 346 -9.65 -9.30 -9.59
N GLY A 347 -10.01 -9.77 -10.79
CA GLY A 347 -10.29 -8.92 -11.95
C GLY A 347 -9.07 -8.10 -12.42
N LEU A 348 -7.85 -8.57 -12.17
CA LEU A 348 -6.61 -7.95 -12.68
C LEU A 348 -6.34 -8.33 -14.14
N ILE A 349 -6.83 -9.48 -14.58
CA ILE A 349 -6.78 -9.94 -15.97
C ILE A 349 -8.15 -10.53 -16.34
N SER A 350 -8.58 -10.31 -17.58
CA SER A 350 -9.74 -10.99 -18.14
C SER A 350 -9.49 -12.50 -18.20
N ALA A 351 -10.54 -13.30 -18.13
CA ALA A 351 -10.46 -14.75 -18.29
C ALA A 351 -9.77 -15.08 -19.64
N SER A 352 -8.53 -15.58 -19.61
CA SER A 352 -8.03 -16.31 -20.76
C SER A 352 -8.74 -17.67 -20.75
N PRO A 353 -9.31 -18.12 -21.88
CA PRO A 353 -9.83 -19.48 -21.96
C PRO A 353 -8.66 -20.45 -21.65
N PRO A 354 -8.93 -21.59 -20.98
CA PRO A 354 -7.91 -22.61 -20.81
C PRO A 354 -7.40 -23.00 -22.21
N VAL A 355 -6.08 -22.91 -22.41
CA VAL A 355 -5.46 -23.50 -23.60
C VAL A 355 -5.62 -25.01 -23.44
N SER A 356 -6.55 -25.59 -24.19
CA SER A 356 -6.68 -27.03 -24.35
C SER A 356 -5.39 -27.55 -24.95
N SER A 357 -4.56 -28.17 -24.11
CA SER A 357 -3.40 -28.93 -24.55
C SER A 357 -3.87 -30.33 -24.97
N GLU A 358 -4.45 -30.40 -26.16
CA GLU A 358 -4.51 -31.65 -26.93
C GLU A 358 -4.15 -31.34 -28.38
N SER A 359 -2.91 -31.68 -28.74
CA SER A 359 -2.41 -32.16 -30.05
C SER A 359 -0.95 -31.78 -30.25
N VAL A 360 -0.02 -32.69 -29.92
CA VAL A 360 0.86 -33.39 -30.87
C VAL A 360 1.16 -34.77 -30.31
#